data_AF-A0A2U1XKG2-F1
#
_entry.id   AF-A0A2U1XKG2-F1
#
_cell.length_a   1.000
_cell.length_b   1.000
_cell.length_c   1.000
_cell.angle_alpha   90.00
_cell.angle_beta   90.00
_cell.angle_gamma   90.00
#
_symmetry.space_group_name_H-M   'P 1'
#
loop_
_entity.id
_entity.type
_entity.pdbx_description
1 polymer ?
#
loop_
_entity_poly.entity_id
_entity_poly.type
_entity_poly.pdbx_seq_one_letter_code
_entity_poly.pdbx_strand_id
1 'polypeptide(L)'
;MREASTARFALHWSGTVTTETQRDGRELVLRFSRPLGEISGEVPLDRVPERLESWVDNILYGYDSVVLVLGSGVEAAVATDPAGLSIALTRSAEAPSREVQAANRAADRAAQRRLDYFRALALMEGGDLRPARTLLRDLLAQEPKDAQSTALLAQAEERLGRWRDAIMAYDTALELTPGEPSLVRGKALLLHETADRSRLDLEWQKVRNADMQRIARFSGIQELGRSTSLTWALERREVDVDSARREDGRLEAFHGARSRLEAALVHDWPELERSTLALYAAPQTLGAGYSHLWRGDESETRAGFAWSEPSFAFLEGIVDGGRRDRLFVQHENRLSDRWSLSLGAGYNRYGLSGEADLARSATLEGSLRYTLNTVGPLASVAYVLDAEYVAHREERQDANGQPYIPLPAATREVHALQLNVEDYLTDYVRYAAQIGYAYDRRGRSGPQGAISLGWEPADNLELGFRASHARSTARGTASAVNSAGVTLVWRY
;
A
#
# COMPACT_ATOMS: atom_id res chain seq x y z
N MET A 1 -6.60 -50.66 -25.54
CA MET A 1 -5.83 -50.68 -26.80
C MET A 1 -4.48 -51.28 -26.49
N ARG A 2 -4.01 -52.27 -27.25
CA ARG A 2 -2.65 -52.81 -27.09
C ARG A 2 -1.68 -51.71 -27.54
N GLU A 3 -0.80 -51.22 -26.67
CA GLU A 3 0.33 -50.39 -27.11
C GLU A 3 1.11 -51.18 -28.16
N ALA A 4 1.29 -50.59 -29.34
CA ALA A 4 2.14 -51.20 -30.36
C ALA A 4 3.53 -51.38 -29.75
N SER A 5 4.15 -52.55 -29.84
CA SER A 5 5.49 -52.79 -29.32
C SER A 5 6.59 -52.23 -30.23
N THR A 6 6.21 -51.77 -31.43
CA THR A 6 7.11 -51.24 -32.45
C THR A 6 6.43 -50.14 -33.27
N ALA A 7 7.19 -49.17 -33.75
CA ALA A 7 6.77 -48.17 -34.72
C ALA A 7 7.79 -48.07 -35.87
N ARG A 8 7.38 -47.52 -37.03
CA ARG A 8 8.28 -47.39 -38.19
C ARG A 8 8.17 -46.00 -38.79
N PHE A 9 9.33 -45.42 -39.09
CA PHE A 9 9.47 -44.18 -39.84
C PHE A 9 10.29 -44.47 -41.09
N ALA A 10 9.82 -44.08 -42.27
CA ALA A 10 10.52 -44.35 -43.52
C ALA A 10 10.43 -43.16 -44.47
N LEU A 11 11.53 -42.89 -45.17
CA LEU A 11 11.65 -41.87 -46.21
C LEU A 11 12.17 -42.54 -47.48
N HIS A 12 11.55 -42.22 -48.62
CA HIS A 12 11.86 -42.85 -49.90
C HIS A 12 12.06 -41.79 -50.99
N TRP A 13 13.04 -41.99 -51.86
CA TRP A 13 13.34 -41.14 -53.01
C TRP A 13 13.11 -41.90 -54.31
N SER A 14 12.83 -41.17 -55.39
CA SER A 14 12.62 -41.73 -56.73
C SER A 14 13.93 -42.15 -57.43
N GLY A 15 15.08 -41.75 -56.89
CA GLY A 15 16.42 -42.08 -57.40
C GLY A 15 17.38 -42.47 -56.29
N THR A 16 18.62 -42.82 -56.66
CA THR A 16 19.61 -43.31 -55.71
C THR A 16 19.99 -42.24 -54.68
N VAL A 17 19.86 -42.56 -53.39
CA VAL A 17 20.24 -41.69 -52.27
C VAL A 17 21.25 -42.40 -51.35
N THR A 18 22.25 -41.65 -50.87
CA THR A 18 23.18 -42.11 -49.84
C THR A 18 22.80 -41.43 -48.53
N THR A 19 22.75 -42.19 -47.44
CA THR A 19 22.35 -41.70 -46.11
C THR A 19 23.50 -41.86 -45.13
N GLU A 20 23.84 -40.79 -44.42
CA GLU A 20 24.73 -40.81 -43.28
C GLU A 20 23.90 -40.74 -42.00
N THR A 21 24.23 -41.59 -41.03
CA THR A 21 23.49 -41.71 -39.78
C THR A 21 24.43 -41.51 -38.60
N GLN A 22 24.11 -40.57 -37.72
CA GLN A 22 24.83 -40.36 -36.47
C GLN A 22 23.82 -40.38 -35.32
N ARG A 23 24.16 -41.11 -34.25
CA ARG A 23 23.32 -41.19 -33.05
C ARG A 23 24.09 -40.63 -31.85
N ASP A 24 23.46 -39.69 -31.15
CA ASP A 24 23.96 -39.14 -29.89
C ASP A 24 22.85 -39.19 -28.84
N GLY A 25 22.92 -40.19 -27.96
CA GLY A 25 21.88 -40.47 -26.97
C GLY A 25 20.48 -40.68 -27.58
N ARG A 26 19.59 -39.71 -27.32
CA ARG A 26 18.20 -39.70 -27.81
C ARG A 26 18.03 -39.02 -29.17
N GLU A 27 19.08 -38.39 -29.70
CA GLU A 27 19.05 -37.72 -30.99
C GLU A 27 19.59 -38.63 -32.08
N LEU A 28 18.80 -38.79 -33.14
CA LEU A 28 19.20 -39.50 -34.34
C LEU A 28 19.28 -38.50 -35.50
N VAL A 29 20.50 -38.19 -35.91
CA VAL A 29 20.82 -37.27 -37.00
C VAL A 29 20.99 -38.06 -38.29
N LEU A 30 20.24 -37.66 -39.32
CA LEU A 30 20.19 -38.28 -40.62
C LEU A 30 20.53 -37.22 -41.67
N ARG A 31 21.51 -37.51 -42.53
CA ARG A 31 21.91 -36.63 -43.64
C ARG A 31 21.82 -37.39 -44.95
N PHE A 32 21.33 -36.74 -46.00
CA PHE A 32 21.02 -37.35 -47.28
C PHE A 32 21.81 -36.66 -48.39
N SER A 33 22.26 -37.39 -49.42
CA SER A 33 22.83 -36.77 -50.62
C SER A 33 21.81 -36.12 -51.55
N ARG A 34 20.52 -36.14 -51.18
CA ARG A 34 19.42 -35.50 -51.91
C ARG A 34 18.56 -34.64 -50.98
N PRO A 35 17.94 -33.56 -51.50
CA PRO A 35 17.04 -32.73 -50.73
C PRO A 35 15.80 -33.51 -50.25
N LEU A 36 15.25 -33.11 -49.10
CA LEU A 36 14.00 -33.68 -48.57
C LEU A 36 12.78 -33.37 -49.45
N GLY A 37 12.84 -32.31 -50.27
CA GLY A 37 11.77 -31.97 -51.21
C GLY A 37 11.61 -32.93 -52.40
N GLU A 38 12.59 -33.83 -52.62
CA GLU A 38 12.55 -34.85 -53.67
C GLU A 38 12.05 -36.23 -53.17
N ILE A 39 11.56 -36.28 -51.93
CA ILE A 39 10.97 -37.50 -51.35
C ILE A 39 9.72 -37.87 -52.17
N SER A 40 9.61 -39.16 -52.49
CA SER A 40 8.49 -39.73 -53.23
C SER A 40 7.22 -39.71 -52.36
N GLY A 41 6.33 -38.77 -52.65
CA GLY A 41 5.07 -38.56 -51.91
C GLY A 41 5.16 -37.42 -50.89
N GLU A 42 4.01 -36.89 -50.48
CA GLU A 42 3.96 -35.88 -49.41
C GLU A 42 4.20 -36.54 -48.05
N VAL A 43 5.37 -36.31 -47.46
CA VAL A 43 5.68 -36.68 -46.07
C VAL A 43 5.66 -35.41 -45.21
N PRO A 44 4.57 -35.11 -44.48
CA PRO A 44 4.51 -33.96 -43.59
C PRO A 44 5.38 -34.24 -42.35
N LEU A 45 6.67 -33.86 -42.45
CA LEU A 45 7.65 -34.08 -41.39
C LEU A 45 7.26 -33.35 -40.09
N ASP A 46 6.60 -32.20 -40.19
CA ASP A 46 6.03 -31.44 -39.08
C ASP A 46 5.00 -32.22 -38.25
N ARG A 47 4.27 -33.16 -38.86
CA ARG A 47 3.27 -34.01 -38.17
C ARG A 47 3.82 -35.31 -37.62
N VAL A 48 5.12 -35.55 -37.75
CA VAL A 48 5.74 -36.79 -37.27
C VAL A 48 5.59 -36.97 -35.75
N PRO A 49 5.77 -35.94 -34.88
CA PRO A 49 5.57 -36.10 -33.44
C PRO A 49 4.12 -36.44 -33.07
N GLU A 50 3.14 -35.90 -33.81
CA GLU A 50 1.72 -36.22 -33.62
C GLU A 50 1.40 -37.67 -34.04
N ARG A 51 2.00 -38.15 -35.15
CA ARG A 51 1.73 -39.49 -35.68
C ARG A 51 2.53 -40.60 -34.99
N LEU A 52 3.69 -40.26 -34.45
CA LEU A 52 4.58 -41.14 -33.70
C LEU A 52 4.64 -40.72 -32.22
N GLU A 53 3.48 -40.34 -31.68
CA GLU A 53 3.29 -39.94 -30.28
C GLU A 53 3.93 -40.98 -29.34
N SER A 54 4.69 -40.52 -28.33
CA SER A 54 5.52 -41.33 -27.40
C SER A 54 6.74 -42.05 -28.00
N TRP A 55 6.92 -42.05 -29.33
CA TRP A 55 8.07 -42.64 -30.00
C TRP A 55 9.09 -41.59 -30.43
N VAL A 56 8.61 -40.44 -30.88
CA VAL A 56 9.40 -39.28 -31.30
C VAL A 56 8.83 -38.06 -30.56
N ASP A 57 9.61 -37.50 -29.63
CA ASP A 57 9.21 -36.33 -28.85
C ASP A 57 9.27 -35.05 -29.68
N ASN A 58 10.23 -34.98 -30.62
CA ASN A 58 10.39 -33.85 -31.51
C ASN A 58 11.12 -34.23 -32.81
N ILE A 59 10.93 -33.44 -33.86
CA ILE A 59 11.66 -33.54 -35.12
C ILE A 59 12.14 -32.17 -35.56
N LEU A 60 13.39 -32.09 -35.99
CA LEU A 60 13.97 -30.92 -36.65
C LEU A 60 14.41 -31.35 -38.04
N TYR A 61 14.19 -30.53 -39.06
CA TYR A 61 14.62 -30.87 -40.42
C TYR A 61 15.13 -29.63 -41.16
N GLY A 62 16.17 -29.84 -41.97
CA GLY A 62 16.80 -28.85 -42.83
C GLY A 62 16.52 -29.14 -44.31
N TYR A 63 17.45 -28.74 -45.17
CA TYR A 63 17.32 -28.97 -46.61
C TYR A 63 17.52 -30.44 -47.01
N ASP A 64 18.50 -31.10 -46.39
CA ASP A 64 19.00 -32.44 -46.71
C ASP A 64 19.23 -33.28 -45.44
N SER A 65 18.66 -32.86 -44.31
CA SER A 65 18.94 -33.46 -43.01
C SER A 65 17.72 -33.48 -42.12
N VAL A 66 17.61 -34.53 -41.30
CA VAL A 66 16.53 -34.73 -40.33
C VAL A 66 17.17 -35.14 -39.00
N VAL A 67 16.74 -34.51 -37.92
CA VAL A 67 17.07 -34.88 -36.55
C VAL A 67 15.79 -35.34 -35.86
N LEU A 68 15.77 -36.59 -35.43
CA LEU A 68 14.69 -37.15 -34.62
C LEU A 68 15.11 -37.17 -33.16
N VAL A 69 14.33 -36.53 -32.30
CA VAL A 69 14.47 -36.65 -30.84
C VAL A 69 13.55 -37.78 -30.39
N LEU A 70 14.14 -38.93 -30.08
CA LEU A 70 13.41 -40.13 -29.71
C LEU A 70 12.82 -40.02 -28.30
N GLY A 71 11.66 -40.65 -28.09
CA GLY A 71 11.02 -40.79 -26.79
C GLY A 71 11.90 -41.53 -25.78
N SER A 72 11.69 -41.30 -24.49
CA SER A 72 12.46 -41.95 -23.44
C SER A 72 12.29 -43.47 -23.48
N GLY A 73 13.39 -44.23 -23.56
CA GLY A 73 13.36 -45.69 -23.64
C GLY A 73 13.07 -46.25 -25.04
N VAL A 74 13.13 -45.41 -26.08
CA VAL A 74 12.97 -45.84 -27.47
C VAL A 74 14.34 -46.09 -28.11
N GLU A 75 14.50 -47.27 -28.69
CA GLU A 75 15.63 -47.62 -29.53
C GLU A 75 15.25 -47.51 -31.00
N ALA A 76 16.19 -47.05 -31.82
CA ALA A 76 16.02 -46.92 -33.26
C ALA A 76 17.05 -47.78 -33.99
N ALA A 77 16.57 -48.70 -34.83
CA ALA A 77 17.37 -49.46 -35.78
C ALA A 77 17.20 -48.85 -37.17
N VAL A 78 18.28 -48.33 -37.74
CA VAL A 78 18.28 -47.67 -39.03
C VAL A 78 18.72 -48.65 -40.11
N ALA A 79 17.89 -48.82 -41.14
CA ALA A 79 18.18 -49.56 -42.35
C ALA A 79 18.15 -48.60 -43.53
N THR A 80 19.23 -48.59 -44.32
CA THR A 80 19.37 -47.76 -45.52
C THR A 80 19.37 -48.64 -46.76
N ASP A 81 18.69 -48.22 -47.80
CA ASP A 81 18.73 -48.85 -49.12
C ASP A 81 18.96 -47.77 -50.21
N PRO A 82 19.29 -48.15 -51.46
CA PRO A 82 19.52 -47.17 -52.52
C PRO A 82 18.32 -46.27 -52.81
N ALA A 83 17.10 -46.64 -52.40
CA ALA A 83 15.88 -45.85 -52.60
C ALA A 83 15.47 -45.06 -51.35
N GLY A 84 16.22 -45.12 -50.23
CA GLY A 84 15.93 -44.35 -49.03
C GLY A 84 16.33 -45.02 -47.71
N LEU A 85 15.47 -44.84 -46.72
CA LEU A 85 15.74 -45.07 -45.31
C LEU A 85 14.49 -45.62 -44.61
N SER A 86 14.70 -46.56 -43.71
CA SER A 86 13.69 -47.10 -42.81
C SER A 86 14.24 -47.19 -41.39
N ILE A 87 13.52 -46.62 -40.45
CA ILE A 87 13.83 -46.64 -39.02
C ILE A 87 12.78 -47.50 -38.32
N ALA A 88 13.21 -48.61 -37.73
CA ALA A 88 12.39 -49.39 -36.82
C ALA A 88 12.60 -48.87 -35.39
N LEU A 89 11.52 -48.42 -34.77
CA LEU A 89 11.50 -47.93 -33.39
C LEU A 89 10.96 -49.05 -32.48
N THR A 90 11.72 -49.39 -31.45
CA THR A 90 11.38 -50.42 -30.47
C THR A 90 11.47 -49.86 -29.06
N ARG A 91 10.50 -50.15 -28.19
CA ARG A 91 10.61 -49.77 -26.79
C ARG A 91 11.56 -50.75 -26.10
N SER A 92 12.65 -50.23 -25.54
CA SER A 92 13.51 -50.99 -24.64
C SER A 92 12.71 -51.31 -23.38
N ALA A 93 12.74 -52.57 -22.95
CA ALA A 93 12.03 -53.04 -21.77
C ALA A 93 12.70 -52.61 -20.45
N GLU A 94 13.87 -51.96 -20.52
CA GLU A 94 14.52 -51.40 -19.33
C GLU A 94 13.79 -50.13 -18.91
N ALA A 95 13.13 -50.21 -17.74
CA ALA A 95 12.63 -49.02 -17.06
C ALA A 95 13.80 -48.03 -16.90
N PRO A 96 13.60 -46.72 -17.19
CA PRO A 96 14.66 -45.73 -17.04
C PRO A 96 15.26 -45.87 -15.65
N SER A 97 16.59 -45.88 -15.56
CA SER A 97 17.28 -46.09 -14.29
C SER A 97 16.77 -45.10 -13.24
N ARG A 98 16.84 -45.47 -11.96
CA ARG A 98 16.40 -44.58 -10.86
C ARG A 98 17.05 -43.19 -10.94
N GLU A 99 18.26 -43.12 -11.44
CA GLU A 99 19.02 -41.88 -11.68
C GLU A 99 18.39 -41.01 -12.77
N VAL A 100 18.05 -41.57 -13.93
CA VAL A 100 17.38 -40.84 -15.02
C VAL A 100 16.00 -40.36 -14.57
N GLN A 101 15.25 -41.17 -13.83
CA GLN A 101 13.95 -40.75 -13.27
C GLN A 101 14.09 -39.65 -12.21
N ALA A 102 15.17 -39.65 -11.43
CA ALA A 102 15.44 -38.59 -10.46
C ALA A 102 15.86 -37.29 -11.15
N ALA A 103 16.68 -37.38 -12.21
CA ALA A 103 17.10 -36.25 -13.03
C ALA A 103 15.91 -35.59 -13.74
N ASN A 104 15.02 -36.37 -14.37
CA ASN A 104 13.81 -35.85 -15.01
C ASN A 104 12.91 -35.14 -13.99
N ARG A 105 12.65 -35.76 -12.82
CA ARG A 105 11.87 -35.12 -11.75
C ARG A 105 12.54 -33.85 -11.18
N ALA A 106 13.86 -33.74 -11.23
CA ALA A 106 14.56 -32.53 -10.84
C ALA A 106 14.43 -31.44 -11.91
N ALA A 107 14.54 -31.80 -13.19
CA ALA A 107 14.35 -30.90 -14.32
C ALA A 107 12.91 -30.38 -14.39
N ASP A 108 11.91 -31.24 -14.21
CA ASP A 108 10.48 -30.86 -14.18
C ASP A 108 10.21 -29.87 -13.05
N ARG A 109 10.76 -30.11 -11.85
CA ARG A 109 10.65 -29.19 -10.72
C ARG A 109 11.34 -27.85 -11.01
N ALA A 110 12.51 -27.86 -11.64
CA ALA A 110 13.21 -26.62 -12.02
C ALA A 110 12.43 -25.83 -13.07
N ALA A 111 11.84 -26.49 -14.07
CA ALA A 111 11.00 -25.88 -15.08
C ALA A 111 9.73 -25.27 -14.47
N GLN A 112 9.05 -26.03 -13.60
CA GLN A 112 7.86 -25.56 -12.90
C GLN A 112 8.14 -24.34 -12.03
N ARG A 113 9.25 -24.34 -11.27
CA ARG A 113 9.67 -23.17 -10.49
C ARG A 113 9.92 -21.94 -11.35
N ARG A 114 10.56 -22.12 -12.51
CA ARG A 114 10.80 -21.00 -13.43
C ARG A 114 9.49 -20.42 -13.97
N LEU A 115 8.50 -21.27 -14.24
CA LEU A 115 7.16 -20.83 -14.63
C LEU A 115 6.46 -20.09 -13.49
N ASP A 116 6.52 -20.62 -12.27
CA ASP A 116 5.90 -20.00 -11.09
C ASP A 116 6.57 -18.66 -10.73
N TYR A 117 7.90 -18.56 -10.90
CA TYR A 117 8.63 -17.29 -10.80
C TYR A 117 8.11 -16.25 -11.80
N PHE A 118 8.01 -16.60 -13.09
CA PHE A 118 7.48 -15.68 -14.10
C PHE A 118 6.01 -15.33 -13.87
N ARG A 119 5.23 -16.26 -13.32
CA ARG A 119 3.85 -16.01 -12.91
C ARG A 119 3.79 -15.01 -11.75
N ALA A 120 4.66 -15.15 -10.74
CA ALA A 120 4.74 -14.18 -9.64
C ALA A 120 5.11 -12.79 -10.17
N LEU A 121 6.09 -12.70 -11.07
CA LEU A 121 6.46 -11.45 -11.72
C LEU A 121 5.29 -10.84 -12.50
N ALA A 122 4.59 -11.64 -13.29
CA ALA A 122 3.43 -11.17 -14.06
C ALA A 122 2.29 -10.67 -13.14
N LEU A 123 2.06 -11.35 -12.00
CA LEU A 123 1.10 -10.89 -11.00
C LEU A 123 1.53 -9.54 -10.38
N MET A 124 2.83 -9.37 -10.08
CA MET A 124 3.34 -8.08 -9.59
C MET A 124 3.16 -6.96 -10.62
N GLU A 125 3.51 -7.21 -11.89
CA GLU A 125 3.31 -6.23 -12.98
C GLU A 125 1.81 -5.92 -13.18
N GLY A 126 0.94 -6.90 -13.01
CA GLY A 126 -0.52 -6.74 -13.05
C GLY A 126 -1.12 -6.03 -11.83
N GLY A 127 -0.36 -5.82 -10.75
CA GLY A 127 -0.84 -5.21 -9.50
C GLY A 127 -1.44 -6.20 -8.49
N ASP A 128 -1.51 -7.50 -8.83
CA ASP A 128 -2.00 -8.58 -7.97
C ASP A 128 -0.94 -9.01 -6.94
N LEU A 129 -0.59 -8.08 -6.04
CA LEU A 129 0.51 -8.25 -5.10
C LEU A 129 0.27 -9.33 -4.04
N ARG A 130 -0.98 -9.52 -3.58
CA ARG A 130 -1.29 -10.55 -2.58
C ARG A 130 -1.15 -11.97 -3.17
N PRO A 131 -1.73 -12.30 -4.33
CA PRO A 131 -1.45 -13.55 -5.02
C PRO A 131 0.05 -13.76 -5.30
N ALA A 132 0.75 -12.73 -5.75
CA ALA A 132 2.20 -12.80 -6.00
C ALA A 132 2.97 -13.18 -4.73
N ARG A 133 2.69 -12.51 -3.61
CA ARG A 133 3.30 -12.80 -2.30
C ARG A 133 3.05 -14.25 -1.86
N THR A 134 1.83 -14.75 -1.99
CA THR A 134 1.52 -16.16 -1.62
C THR A 134 2.35 -17.12 -2.46
N LEU A 135 2.38 -16.93 -3.78
CA LEU A 135 3.15 -17.77 -4.69
C LEU A 135 4.66 -17.73 -4.40
N LEU A 136 5.22 -16.55 -4.13
CA LEU A 136 6.63 -16.38 -3.78
C LEU A 136 6.99 -17.06 -2.45
N ARG A 137 6.09 -17.01 -1.46
CA ARG A 137 6.28 -17.73 -0.19
C ARG A 137 6.24 -19.24 -0.39
N ASP A 138 5.35 -19.75 -1.23
CA ASP A 138 5.29 -21.18 -1.56
C ASP A 138 6.55 -21.65 -2.30
N LEU A 139 7.12 -20.80 -3.16
CA LEU A 139 8.40 -21.06 -3.82
C LEU A 139 9.56 -21.11 -2.82
N LEU A 140 9.63 -20.13 -1.92
CA LEU A 140 10.70 -20.05 -0.90
C LEU A 140 10.56 -21.12 0.19
N ALA A 141 9.36 -21.64 0.44
CA ALA A 141 9.16 -22.80 1.32
C ALA A 141 9.80 -24.07 0.74
N GLN A 142 9.86 -24.19 -0.59
CA GLN A 142 10.47 -25.32 -1.28
C GLN A 142 11.99 -25.14 -1.42
N GLU A 143 12.45 -23.94 -1.77
CA GLU A 143 13.87 -23.60 -1.87
C GLU A 143 14.19 -22.29 -1.14
N PRO A 144 14.54 -22.36 0.17
CA PRO A 144 14.78 -21.17 1.00
C PRO A 144 15.97 -20.30 0.59
N LYS A 145 16.80 -20.74 -0.36
CA LYS A 145 18.02 -20.05 -0.81
C LYS A 145 17.92 -19.53 -2.25
N ASP A 146 16.72 -19.35 -2.77
CA ASP A 146 16.52 -18.72 -4.08
C ASP A 146 16.59 -17.19 -3.98
N ALA A 147 17.69 -16.61 -4.44
CA ALA A 147 17.93 -15.16 -4.42
C ALA A 147 16.89 -14.40 -5.26
N GLN A 148 16.46 -14.96 -6.40
CA GLN A 148 15.54 -14.27 -7.32
C GLN A 148 14.13 -14.17 -6.71
N SER A 149 13.59 -15.27 -6.19
CA SER A 149 12.29 -15.26 -5.51
C SER A 149 12.32 -14.44 -4.22
N THR A 150 13.44 -14.42 -3.48
CA THR A 150 13.59 -13.58 -2.29
C THR A 150 13.56 -12.08 -2.64
N ALA A 151 14.26 -11.68 -3.70
CA ALA A 151 14.27 -10.30 -4.20
C ALA A 151 12.88 -9.86 -4.70
N LEU A 152 12.13 -10.74 -5.37
CA LEU A 152 10.75 -10.46 -5.78
C LEU A 152 9.83 -10.36 -4.56
N LEU A 153 10.01 -11.21 -3.54
CA LEU A 153 9.24 -11.12 -2.31
C LEU A 153 9.47 -9.78 -1.61
N ALA A 154 10.72 -9.31 -1.53
CA ALA A 154 11.03 -8.00 -0.95
C ALA A 154 10.26 -6.86 -1.65
N GLN A 155 10.28 -6.84 -2.99
CA GLN A 155 9.55 -5.86 -3.78
C GLN A 155 8.02 -5.99 -3.65
N ALA A 156 7.51 -7.21 -3.55
CA ALA A 156 6.08 -7.45 -3.36
C ALA A 156 5.62 -6.95 -1.97
N GLU A 157 6.38 -7.26 -0.93
CA GLU A 157 6.14 -6.78 0.43
C GLU A 157 6.25 -5.24 0.50
N GLU A 158 7.21 -4.63 -0.20
CA GLU A 158 7.36 -3.17 -0.31
C GLU A 158 6.12 -2.53 -0.94
N ARG A 159 5.68 -3.01 -2.11
CA ARG A 159 4.50 -2.48 -2.82
C ARG A 159 3.19 -2.72 -2.06
N LEU A 160 3.14 -3.73 -1.20
CA LEU A 160 2.02 -3.95 -0.27
C LEU A 160 2.05 -2.98 0.94
N GLY A 161 3.13 -2.22 1.13
CA GLY A 161 3.35 -1.36 2.29
C GLY A 161 3.86 -2.11 3.53
N ARG A 162 4.32 -3.36 3.36
CA ARG A 162 4.83 -4.25 4.42
C ARG A 162 6.32 -4.05 4.61
N TRP A 163 6.68 -2.81 4.87
CA TRP A 163 8.06 -2.36 4.79
C TRP A 163 9.03 -3.13 5.71
N ARG A 164 8.58 -3.60 6.89
CA ARG A 164 9.44 -4.42 7.79
C ARG A 164 9.71 -5.82 7.22
N ASP A 165 8.70 -6.46 6.66
CA ASP A 165 8.86 -7.76 5.97
C ASP A 165 9.73 -7.57 4.70
N ALA A 166 9.54 -6.46 3.99
CA ALA A 166 10.34 -6.10 2.83
C ALA A 166 11.82 -5.89 3.19
N ILE A 167 12.15 -5.16 4.27
CA ILE A 167 13.53 -4.99 4.75
C ILE A 167 14.16 -6.35 5.08
N MET A 168 13.43 -7.24 5.76
CA MET A 168 13.95 -8.58 6.08
C MET A 168 14.20 -9.42 4.82
N ALA A 169 13.31 -9.34 3.84
CA ALA A 169 13.50 -10.01 2.56
C ALA A 169 14.67 -9.39 1.77
N TYR A 170 14.84 -8.06 1.81
CA TYR A 170 16.00 -7.38 1.24
C TYR A 170 17.31 -7.82 1.91
N ASP A 171 17.35 -7.93 3.24
CA ASP A 171 18.50 -8.44 3.99
C ASP A 171 18.86 -9.86 3.54
N THR A 172 17.87 -10.75 3.48
CA THR A 172 18.07 -12.13 3.03
C THR A 172 18.56 -12.19 1.58
N ALA A 173 18.00 -11.37 0.70
CA ALA A 173 18.41 -11.31 -0.70
C ALA A 173 19.84 -10.76 -0.85
N LEU A 174 20.25 -9.79 -0.02
CA LEU A 174 21.61 -9.26 0.01
C LEU A 174 22.62 -10.24 0.63
N GLU A 175 22.20 -11.12 1.54
CA GLU A 175 23.05 -12.23 2.02
C GLU A 175 23.33 -13.26 0.91
N LEU A 176 22.33 -13.55 0.07
CA LEU A 176 22.45 -14.49 -1.06
C LEU A 176 23.18 -13.87 -2.26
N THR A 177 22.99 -12.58 -2.49
CA THR A 177 23.61 -11.81 -3.58
C THR A 177 24.23 -10.50 -3.05
N PRO A 178 25.41 -10.59 -2.40
CA PRO A 178 26.06 -9.43 -1.81
C PRO A 178 26.39 -8.33 -2.82
N GLY A 179 26.00 -7.10 -2.51
CA GLY A 179 26.35 -5.91 -3.30
C GLY A 179 25.50 -5.67 -4.55
N GLU A 180 24.41 -6.41 -4.74
CA GLU A 180 23.47 -6.19 -5.85
C GLU A 180 22.86 -4.76 -5.77
N PRO A 181 23.18 -3.85 -6.71
CA PRO A 181 22.86 -2.43 -6.57
C PRO A 181 21.37 -2.12 -6.46
N SER A 182 20.54 -2.90 -7.15
CA SER A 182 19.08 -2.75 -7.15
C SER A 182 18.49 -3.00 -5.75
N LEU A 183 18.96 -4.04 -5.06
CA LEU A 183 18.54 -4.39 -3.70
C LEU A 183 19.05 -3.41 -2.65
N VAL A 184 20.31 -2.96 -2.79
CA VAL A 184 20.87 -1.93 -1.90
C VAL A 184 20.06 -0.64 -1.99
N ARG A 185 19.74 -0.21 -3.22
CA ARG A 185 18.94 1.00 -3.46
C ARG A 185 17.51 0.85 -2.92
N GLY A 186 16.84 -0.26 -3.21
CA GLY A 186 15.48 -0.52 -2.73
C GLY A 186 15.39 -0.50 -1.21
N LYS A 187 16.30 -1.21 -0.53
CA LYS A 187 16.39 -1.20 0.94
C LYS A 187 16.68 0.20 1.50
N ALA A 188 17.62 0.94 0.90
CA ALA A 188 18.00 2.27 1.39
C ALA A 188 16.85 3.27 1.27
N LEU A 189 16.12 3.27 0.15
CA LEU A 189 14.92 4.09 -0.04
C LEU A 189 13.86 3.75 1.01
N LEU A 190 13.59 2.47 1.19
CA LEU A 190 12.57 2.03 2.14
C LEU A 190 12.92 2.41 3.59
N LEU A 191 14.17 2.19 4.00
CA LEU A 191 14.67 2.62 5.31
C LEU A 191 14.55 4.13 5.51
N HIS A 192 14.80 4.91 4.46
CA HIS A 192 14.67 6.35 4.52
C HIS A 192 13.21 6.80 4.72
N GLU A 193 12.28 6.20 3.99
CA GLU A 193 10.85 6.49 4.09
C GLU A 193 10.24 6.09 5.44
N THR A 194 10.76 5.02 6.04
CA THR A 194 10.25 4.43 7.29
C THR A 194 11.12 4.76 8.50
N ALA A 195 12.11 5.65 8.35
CA ALA A 195 13.01 6.04 9.42
C ALA A 195 12.25 6.64 10.62
N ASP A 196 12.87 6.48 11.80
CA ASP A 196 12.44 7.22 12.98
C ASP A 196 12.46 8.71 12.65
N ARG A 197 11.44 9.42 13.12
CA ARG A 197 11.30 10.84 12.81
C ARG A 197 10.72 11.61 13.96
N SER A 198 11.22 12.83 14.10
CA SER A 198 10.67 13.85 14.97
C SER A 198 10.14 15.00 14.12
N ARG A 199 9.06 15.61 14.59
CA ARG A 199 8.35 16.70 13.93
C ARG A 199 8.03 17.78 14.95
N LEU A 200 8.37 19.02 14.62
CA LEU A 200 7.98 20.22 15.36
C LEU A 200 7.06 21.06 14.48
N ASP A 201 5.85 21.33 14.97
CA ASP A 201 4.89 22.24 14.36
C ASP A 201 4.71 23.48 15.25
N LEU A 202 4.82 24.66 14.65
CA LEU A 202 4.53 25.94 15.27
C LEU A 202 3.41 26.61 14.47
N GLU A 203 2.26 26.87 15.09
CA GLU A 203 1.10 27.48 14.43
C GLU A 203 0.61 28.70 15.22
N TRP A 204 0.27 29.76 14.48
CA TRP A 204 -0.44 30.94 14.97
C TRP A 204 -1.82 30.96 14.36
N GLN A 205 -2.85 31.00 15.21
CA GLN A 205 -4.24 31.04 14.79
C GLN A 205 -4.90 32.31 15.34
N LYS A 206 -5.60 33.05 14.47
CA LYS A 206 -6.40 34.20 14.85
C LYS A 206 -7.85 33.98 14.44
N VAL A 207 -8.72 33.82 15.42
CA VAL A 207 -10.17 33.78 15.22
C VAL A 207 -10.69 35.20 15.30
N ARG A 208 -11.35 35.67 14.23
CA ARG A 208 -11.88 37.03 14.19
C ARG A 208 -12.92 37.22 15.32
N ASN A 209 -12.76 38.26 16.13
CA ASN A 209 -13.66 38.62 17.23
C ASN A 209 -13.81 37.53 18.31
N ALA A 210 -12.83 36.64 18.47
CA ALA A 210 -12.82 35.64 19.53
C ALA A 210 -11.43 35.60 20.20
N ASP A 211 -10.55 34.71 19.74
CA ASP A 211 -9.29 34.40 20.42
C ASP A 211 -8.07 34.38 19.47
N MET A 212 -6.89 34.52 20.07
CA MET A 212 -5.60 34.25 19.43
C MET A 212 -4.97 33.03 20.09
N GLN A 213 -4.45 32.10 19.28
CA GLN A 213 -3.77 30.90 19.77
C GLN A 213 -2.36 30.78 19.18
N ARG A 214 -1.44 30.31 20.00
CA ARG A 214 -0.09 29.86 19.59
C ARG A 214 0.06 28.41 19.98
N ILE A 215 0.30 27.56 19.00
CA ILE A 215 0.32 26.10 19.17
C ILE A 215 1.73 25.63 18.83
N ALA A 216 2.37 24.94 19.77
CA ALA A 216 3.61 24.22 19.55
C ALA A 216 3.32 22.73 19.75
N ARG A 217 3.54 21.91 18.73
CA ARG A 217 3.40 20.45 18.81
C ARG A 217 4.72 19.80 18.45
N PHE A 218 5.25 18.97 19.36
CA PHE A 218 6.41 18.14 19.12
C PHE A 218 5.98 16.69 19.13
N SER A 219 6.26 15.95 18.06
CA SER A 219 5.78 14.59 17.88
C SER A 219 6.85 13.72 17.24
N GLY A 220 6.81 12.42 17.47
CA GLY A 220 7.68 11.49 16.78
C GLY A 220 7.10 10.10 16.62
N ILE A 221 7.81 9.33 15.80
CA ILE A 221 7.60 7.91 15.60
C ILE A 221 8.94 7.25 15.86
N GLN A 222 8.92 6.21 16.68
CA GLN A 222 10.07 5.40 17.01
C GLN A 222 9.73 3.93 16.82
N GLU A 223 10.56 3.22 16.08
CA GLU A 223 10.37 1.81 15.80
C GLU A 223 10.78 0.93 16.99
N LEU A 224 9.89 0.02 17.39
CA LEU A 224 10.06 -0.92 18.50
C LEU A 224 10.03 -2.36 17.97
N GLY A 225 11.18 -2.80 17.44
CA GLY A 225 11.31 -4.16 16.90
C GLY A 225 10.67 -4.32 15.52
N ARG A 226 10.03 -5.47 15.27
CA ARG A 226 9.66 -5.91 13.92
C ARG A 226 8.22 -5.65 13.49
N SER A 227 7.37 -5.17 14.38
CA SER A 227 5.94 -4.96 14.06
C SER A 227 5.28 -3.91 14.93
N THR A 228 6.04 -3.25 15.80
CA THR A 228 5.49 -2.27 16.74
C THR A 228 6.26 -0.97 16.60
N SER A 229 5.55 0.15 16.66
CA SER A 229 6.14 1.48 16.77
C SER A 229 5.50 2.23 17.93
N LEU A 230 6.27 3.10 18.54
CA LEU A 230 5.81 4.10 19.50
C LEU A 230 5.59 5.41 18.76
N THR A 231 4.38 5.92 18.79
CA THR A 231 4.09 7.30 18.40
C THR A 231 3.87 8.13 19.65
N TRP A 232 4.30 9.39 19.61
CA TRP A 232 4.11 10.30 20.72
C TRP A 232 3.92 11.73 20.21
N ALA A 233 3.19 12.53 20.96
CA ALA A 233 2.99 13.93 20.68
C ALA A 233 2.76 14.73 21.96
N LEU A 234 3.55 15.79 22.14
CA LEU A 234 3.37 16.81 23.17
C LEU A 234 2.91 18.10 22.49
N GLU A 235 1.75 18.60 22.88
CA GLU A 235 1.24 19.88 22.42
C GLU A 235 1.19 20.86 23.59
N ARG A 236 1.69 22.08 23.37
CA ARG A 236 1.47 23.25 24.23
C ARG A 236 0.72 24.30 23.42
N ARG A 237 -0.39 24.78 23.97
CA ARG A 237 -1.27 25.76 23.36
C ARG A 237 -1.42 26.96 24.28
N GLU A 238 -0.98 28.11 23.83
CA GLU A 238 -1.21 29.39 24.50
C GLU A 238 -2.44 30.04 23.88
N VAL A 239 -3.35 30.53 24.72
CA VAL A 239 -4.58 31.19 24.30
C VAL A 239 -4.68 32.54 24.97
N ASP A 240 -5.07 33.52 24.17
CA ASP A 240 -5.32 34.90 24.55
C ASP A 240 -6.75 35.28 24.13
N VAL A 241 -7.61 35.48 25.12
CA VAL A 241 -9.02 35.83 24.94
C VAL A 241 -9.51 36.75 26.06
N ASP A 242 -10.20 37.83 25.69
CA ASP A 242 -10.67 38.86 26.64
C ASP A 242 -11.87 38.41 27.48
N SER A 243 -12.60 37.38 27.03
CA SER A 243 -13.79 36.86 27.70
C SER A 243 -14.03 35.40 27.33
N ALA A 244 -13.67 34.50 28.23
CA ALA A 244 -14.02 33.08 28.20
C ALA A 244 -15.05 32.77 29.29
N ARG A 245 -16.01 31.89 28.98
CA ARG A 245 -16.95 31.38 29.97
C ARG A 245 -16.27 30.28 30.77
N ARG A 246 -16.32 30.41 32.10
CA ARG A 246 -15.83 29.41 33.04
C ARG A 246 -16.90 28.36 33.34
N GLU A 247 -16.50 27.23 33.90
CA GLU A 247 -17.40 26.15 34.34
C GLU A 247 -18.53 26.65 35.26
N ASP A 248 -18.27 27.68 36.09
CA ASP A 248 -19.24 28.31 37.01
C ASP A 248 -20.17 29.35 36.34
N GLY A 249 -20.00 29.58 35.04
CA GLY A 249 -20.77 30.53 34.24
C GLY A 249 -20.20 31.94 34.19
N ARG A 250 -19.18 32.28 34.99
CA ARG A 250 -18.56 33.62 34.99
C ARG A 250 -17.81 33.85 33.68
N LEU A 251 -17.80 35.09 33.21
CA LEU A 251 -17.01 35.52 32.07
C LEU A 251 -15.72 36.16 32.57
N GLU A 252 -14.59 35.59 32.21
CA GLU A 252 -13.28 36.10 32.60
C GLU A 252 -12.31 36.03 31.43
N ALA A 253 -11.39 37.00 31.38
CA ALA A 253 -10.28 36.93 30.45
C ALA A 253 -9.40 35.71 30.76
N PHE A 254 -8.89 35.06 29.71
CA PHE A 254 -7.96 33.96 29.83
C PHE A 254 -6.71 34.25 28.98
N HIS A 255 -5.59 34.42 29.67
CA HIS A 255 -4.26 34.54 29.09
C HIS A 255 -3.38 33.47 29.69
N GLY A 256 -3.27 32.33 29.02
CA GLY A 256 -2.61 31.16 29.61
C GLY A 256 -2.28 30.05 28.64
N ALA A 257 -1.58 29.06 29.15
CA ALA A 257 -1.16 27.89 28.39
C ALA A 257 -1.82 26.61 28.90
N ARG A 258 -2.04 25.66 27.97
CA ARG A 258 -2.45 24.29 28.26
C ARG A 258 -1.55 23.33 27.51
N SER A 259 -1.34 22.16 28.10
CA SER A 259 -0.54 21.12 27.49
C SER A 259 -1.31 19.81 27.47
N ARG A 260 -1.06 19.01 26.43
CA ARG A 260 -1.53 17.63 26.35
C ARG A 260 -0.44 16.74 25.77
N LEU A 261 -0.42 15.50 26.22
CA LEU A 261 0.43 14.42 25.76
C LEU A 261 -0.44 13.31 25.19
N GLU A 262 0.00 12.76 24.08
CA GLU A 262 -0.49 11.52 23.48
C GLU A 262 0.71 10.60 23.31
N ALA A 263 0.57 9.34 23.72
CA ALA A 263 1.56 8.30 23.46
C ALA A 263 0.80 7.03 23.04
N ALA A 264 1.20 6.41 21.94
CA ALA A 264 0.51 5.23 21.44
C ALA A 264 1.48 4.16 20.95
N LEU A 265 1.12 2.91 21.22
CA LEU A 265 1.74 1.74 20.62
C LEU A 265 0.93 1.35 19.39
N VAL A 266 1.59 1.33 18.24
CA VAL A 266 1.03 0.94 16.97
C VAL A 266 1.60 -0.42 16.60
N HIS A 267 0.74 -1.42 16.47
CA HIS A 267 1.12 -2.77 16.08
C HIS A 267 0.59 -3.08 14.67
N ASP A 268 1.49 -3.40 13.75
CA ASP A 268 1.17 -3.82 12.39
C ASP A 268 1.09 -5.36 12.32
N TRP A 269 -0.03 -5.87 11.82
CA TRP A 269 -0.33 -7.29 11.74
C TRP A 269 0.06 -7.91 10.39
N PRO A 270 0.20 -9.24 10.32
CA PRO A 270 0.56 -9.95 9.09
C PRO A 270 -0.45 -9.86 7.93
N GLU A 271 -1.60 -9.21 8.09
CA GLU A 271 -2.65 -9.03 7.09
C GLU A 271 -2.80 -7.56 6.65
N LEU A 272 -1.79 -6.72 6.90
CA LEU A 272 -1.84 -5.26 6.69
C LEU A 272 -2.81 -4.52 7.61
N GLU A 273 -3.33 -5.22 8.62
CA GLU A 273 -4.13 -4.60 9.67
C GLU A 273 -3.23 -3.87 10.67
N ARG A 274 -3.80 -2.91 11.38
CA ARG A 274 -3.06 -2.14 12.38
C ARG A 274 -3.90 -1.91 13.62
N SER A 275 -3.37 -2.28 14.77
CA SER A 275 -3.94 -1.90 16.07
C SER A 275 -3.18 -0.72 16.65
N THR A 276 -3.89 0.20 17.31
CA THR A 276 -3.29 1.33 18.02
C THR A 276 -3.88 1.39 19.41
N LEU A 277 -3.01 1.34 20.42
CA LEU A 277 -3.35 1.56 21.82
C LEU A 277 -2.75 2.89 22.25
N ALA A 278 -3.58 3.86 22.59
CA ALA A 278 -3.18 5.21 22.94
C ALA A 278 -3.45 5.51 24.42
N LEU A 279 -2.56 6.29 25.02
CA LEU A 279 -2.71 6.94 26.31
C LEU A 279 -2.70 8.45 26.10
N TYR A 280 -3.62 9.12 26.77
CA TYR A 280 -3.77 10.56 26.70
C TYR A 280 -3.59 11.16 28.10
N ALA A 281 -2.91 12.30 28.16
CA ALA A 281 -2.74 13.02 29.40
C ALA A 281 -2.80 14.53 29.18
N ALA A 282 -3.47 15.23 30.09
CA ALA A 282 -3.44 16.67 30.24
C ALA A 282 -3.61 16.98 31.74
N PRO A 283 -3.38 18.22 32.20
CA PRO A 283 -3.73 18.59 33.57
C PRO A 283 -5.18 18.18 33.89
N GLN A 284 -5.34 17.38 34.95
CA GLN A 284 -6.63 16.87 35.45
C GLN A 284 -7.39 15.90 34.52
N THR A 285 -6.80 15.49 33.39
CA THR A 285 -7.43 14.56 32.45
C THR A 285 -6.46 13.46 32.08
N LEU A 286 -6.85 12.21 32.32
CA LEU A 286 -6.17 11.02 31.80
C LEU A 286 -7.17 10.22 30.98
N GLY A 287 -6.71 9.68 29.87
CA GLY A 287 -7.54 8.95 28.93
C GLY A 287 -6.79 7.81 28.28
N ALA A 288 -7.54 6.94 27.62
CA ALA A 288 -6.99 5.85 26.83
C ALA A 288 -7.86 5.65 25.59
N GLY A 289 -7.27 5.14 24.52
CA GLY A 289 -7.96 4.86 23.28
C GLY A 289 -7.48 3.57 22.66
N TYR A 290 -8.36 2.92 21.91
CA TYR A 290 -8.03 1.81 21.05
C TYR A 290 -8.66 2.02 19.68
N SER A 291 -7.89 1.79 18.64
CA SER A 291 -8.42 1.69 17.28
C SER A 291 -7.80 0.54 16.54
N HIS A 292 -8.56 -0.01 15.60
CA HIS A 292 -8.08 -1.02 14.68
C HIS A 292 -8.41 -0.61 13.25
N LEU A 293 -7.45 -0.84 12.36
CA LEU A 293 -7.52 -0.56 10.93
C LEU A 293 -7.48 -1.89 10.18
N TRP A 294 -8.53 -2.17 9.42
CA TRP A 294 -8.59 -3.24 8.44
C TRP A 294 -8.21 -2.69 7.07
N ARG A 295 -7.30 -3.37 6.36
CA ARG A 295 -6.83 -2.97 5.04
C ARG A 295 -7.17 -4.02 3.98
N GLY A 296 -8.06 -3.65 3.06
CA GLY A 296 -8.33 -4.36 1.81
C GLY A 296 -7.34 -3.98 0.71
N ASP A 297 -7.63 -4.38 -0.52
CA ASP A 297 -6.80 -4.02 -1.69
C ASP A 297 -7.01 -2.57 -2.11
N GLU A 298 -8.27 -2.11 -2.09
CA GLU A 298 -8.65 -0.75 -2.49
C GLU A 298 -9.36 0.03 -1.38
N SER A 299 -9.49 -0.55 -0.20
CA SER A 299 -10.21 0.09 0.90
C SER A 299 -9.50 -0.07 2.24
N GLU A 300 -9.74 0.90 3.11
CA GLU A 300 -9.29 0.90 4.49
C GLU A 300 -10.47 1.23 5.39
N THR A 301 -10.66 0.46 6.46
CA THR A 301 -11.70 0.74 7.46
C THR A 301 -11.03 0.86 8.82
N ARG A 302 -11.29 1.94 9.53
CA ARG A 302 -10.79 2.16 10.90
C ARG A 302 -11.97 2.29 11.83
N ALA A 303 -11.98 1.54 12.92
CA ALA A 303 -12.93 1.76 14.00
C ALA A 303 -12.20 1.81 15.33
N GLY A 304 -12.76 2.56 16.28
CA GLY A 304 -12.13 2.69 17.58
C GLY A 304 -12.96 3.47 18.56
N PHE A 305 -12.45 3.50 19.79
CA PHE A 305 -12.97 4.33 20.85
C PHE A 305 -11.84 5.08 21.53
N ALA A 306 -12.16 6.25 22.07
CA ALA A 306 -11.32 7.00 22.98
C ALA A 306 -12.14 7.33 24.22
N TRP A 307 -11.57 7.10 25.39
CA TRP A 307 -12.16 7.43 26.67
C TRP A 307 -11.34 8.54 27.32
N SER A 308 -12.04 9.58 27.76
CA SER A 308 -11.50 10.75 28.44
C SER A 308 -10.29 11.38 27.73
N GLU A 309 -10.36 11.47 26.40
CA GLU A 309 -9.36 12.13 25.55
C GLU A 309 -9.38 13.65 25.81
N PRO A 310 -8.25 14.30 26.16
CA PRO A 310 -8.16 15.75 26.29
C PRO A 310 -8.55 16.47 24.99
N SER A 311 -9.59 17.30 25.07
CA SER A 311 -10.22 17.93 23.91
C SER A 311 -10.08 19.45 23.94
N PHE A 312 -9.43 19.99 22.92
CA PHE A 312 -9.32 21.44 22.65
C PHE A 312 -10.22 21.86 21.47
N ALA A 313 -11.34 21.15 21.27
CA ALA A 313 -12.33 21.49 20.25
C ALA A 313 -13.05 22.81 20.55
N PHE A 314 -13.24 23.12 21.84
CA PHE A 314 -13.91 24.32 22.34
C PHE A 314 -12.93 25.17 23.15
N LEU A 315 -13.21 26.48 23.23
CA LEU A 315 -12.42 27.39 24.05
C LEU A 315 -12.52 27.01 25.54
N GLU A 316 -13.72 26.68 25.99
CA GLU A 316 -14.04 26.22 27.35
C GLU A 316 -13.27 24.94 27.69
N GLY A 317 -13.10 24.04 26.72
CA GLY A 317 -12.26 22.84 26.89
C GLY A 317 -10.76 23.16 27.02
N ILE A 318 -10.28 24.24 26.43
CA ILE A 318 -8.91 24.70 26.69
C ILE A 318 -8.85 25.29 28.11
N VAL A 319 -9.76 26.19 28.46
CA VAL A 319 -9.72 26.93 29.73
C VAL A 319 -9.92 26.01 30.94
N ASP A 320 -10.93 25.13 30.93
CA ASP A 320 -11.36 24.35 32.10
C ASP A 320 -11.16 22.83 31.97
N GLY A 321 -10.24 22.38 31.10
CA GLY A 321 -9.81 20.98 31.05
C GLY A 321 -10.83 20.06 30.36
N GLY A 322 -11.08 20.34 29.09
CA GLY A 322 -12.01 19.61 28.24
C GLY A 322 -11.58 18.18 28.00
N ARG A 323 -12.58 17.29 28.02
CA ARG A 323 -12.42 15.87 27.72
C ARG A 323 -13.50 15.38 26.76
N ARG A 324 -13.19 14.32 26.02
CA ARG A 324 -14.10 13.68 25.08
C ARG A 324 -14.02 12.17 25.21
N ASP A 325 -15.17 11.53 25.30
CA ASP A 325 -15.32 10.13 24.93
C ASP A 325 -15.83 10.06 23.49
N ARG A 326 -15.25 9.17 22.69
CA ARG A 326 -15.58 9.01 21.28
C ARG A 326 -15.70 7.54 20.93
N LEU A 327 -16.72 7.21 20.15
CA LEU A 327 -16.78 6.00 19.33
C LEU A 327 -16.80 6.44 17.88
N PHE A 328 -16.02 5.80 17.01
CA PHE A 328 -15.98 6.18 15.60
C PHE A 328 -15.74 5.00 14.66
N VAL A 329 -16.17 5.20 13.42
CA VAL A 329 -15.83 4.39 12.26
C VAL A 329 -15.49 5.31 11.09
N GLN A 330 -14.47 4.96 10.34
CA GLN A 330 -14.02 5.63 9.12
C GLN A 330 -13.77 4.58 8.05
N HIS A 331 -14.16 4.87 6.82
CA HIS A 331 -13.97 4.00 5.66
C HIS A 331 -13.46 4.83 4.50
N GLU A 332 -12.34 4.41 3.92
CA GLU A 332 -11.74 4.98 2.73
C GLU A 332 -11.75 3.93 1.63
N ASN A 333 -12.03 4.35 0.40
CA ASN A 333 -12.14 3.46 -0.74
C ASN A 333 -11.69 4.15 -2.03
N ARG A 334 -10.76 3.53 -2.74
CA ARG A 334 -10.34 3.91 -4.08
C ARG A 334 -11.28 3.25 -5.08
N LEU A 335 -12.33 3.98 -5.46
CA LEU A 335 -13.37 3.50 -6.38
C LEU A 335 -12.84 3.28 -7.81
N SER A 336 -11.78 4.00 -8.20
CA SER A 336 -11.02 3.83 -9.45
C SER A 336 -9.70 4.59 -9.34
N ASP A 337 -8.86 4.56 -10.38
CA ASP A 337 -7.60 5.33 -10.43
C ASP A 337 -7.78 6.84 -10.28
N ARG A 338 -8.99 7.38 -10.51
CA ARG A 338 -9.27 8.81 -10.39
C ARG A 338 -10.25 9.17 -9.28
N TRP A 339 -11.01 8.22 -8.75
CA TRP A 339 -12.04 8.48 -7.75
C TRP A 339 -11.66 7.86 -6.41
N SER A 340 -11.68 8.69 -5.38
CA SER A 340 -11.54 8.24 -3.99
C SER A 340 -12.70 8.73 -3.14
N LEU A 341 -13.23 7.84 -2.31
CA LEU A 341 -14.30 8.09 -1.37
C LEU A 341 -13.76 7.93 0.06
N SER A 342 -14.12 8.85 0.94
CA SER A 342 -13.90 8.74 2.39
C SER A 342 -15.23 8.99 3.10
N LEU A 343 -15.57 8.18 4.08
CA LEU A 343 -16.78 8.27 4.89
C LEU A 343 -16.40 8.09 6.36
N GLY A 344 -17.01 8.88 7.24
CA GLY A 344 -16.78 8.81 8.68
C GLY A 344 -18.07 9.02 9.44
N ALA A 345 -18.23 8.27 10.53
CA ALA A 345 -19.29 8.48 11.49
C ALA A 345 -18.74 8.36 12.91
N GLY A 346 -19.29 9.13 13.83
CA GLY A 346 -18.87 9.09 15.22
C GLY A 346 -19.93 9.54 16.19
N TYR A 347 -19.74 9.13 17.44
CA TYR A 347 -20.52 9.58 18.58
C TYR A 347 -19.57 10.15 19.61
N ASN A 348 -19.85 11.36 20.08
CA ASN A 348 -19.02 12.06 21.05
C ASN A 348 -19.82 12.39 22.31
N ARG A 349 -19.19 12.22 23.47
CA ARG A 349 -19.62 12.78 24.75
C ARG A 349 -18.52 13.72 25.23
N TYR A 350 -18.88 14.97 25.49
CA TYR A 350 -17.96 16.01 25.92
C TYR A 350 -18.18 16.37 27.38
N GLY A 351 -17.10 16.71 28.06
CA GLY A 351 -17.10 17.19 29.43
C GLY A 351 -15.96 18.17 29.70
N LEU A 352 -15.94 18.70 30.91
CA LEU A 352 -14.86 19.52 31.46
C LEU A 352 -14.19 18.78 32.62
N SER A 353 -13.22 19.43 33.27
CA SER A 353 -12.64 18.92 34.50
C SER A 353 -13.74 18.70 35.54
N GLY A 354 -13.73 17.58 36.26
CA GLY A 354 -14.79 17.23 37.22
C GLY A 354 -16.09 16.68 36.61
N GLU A 355 -16.48 17.07 35.39
CA GLU A 355 -17.80 16.76 34.83
C GLU A 355 -17.76 16.11 33.44
N ALA A 356 -18.37 14.93 33.29
CA ALA A 356 -18.07 14.04 32.16
C ALA A 356 -19.05 14.17 30.98
N ASP A 357 -20.19 14.83 31.17
CA ASP A 357 -21.33 14.68 30.27
C ASP A 357 -22.13 15.97 30.14
N LEU A 358 -21.47 16.99 29.57
CA LEU A 358 -22.03 18.32 29.34
C LEU A 358 -22.65 18.46 27.96
N ALA A 359 -22.20 17.66 26.98
CA ALA A 359 -22.80 17.63 25.65
C ALA A 359 -22.59 16.27 24.97
N ARG A 360 -23.55 15.87 24.13
CA ARG A 360 -23.48 14.66 23.32
C ARG A 360 -23.83 14.96 21.88
N SER A 361 -23.06 14.42 20.94
CA SER A 361 -23.24 14.67 19.51
C SER A 361 -22.96 13.46 18.64
N ALA A 362 -23.52 13.45 17.44
CA ALA A 362 -23.14 12.53 16.36
C ALA A 362 -22.43 13.29 15.24
N THR A 363 -21.31 12.78 14.75
CA THR A 363 -20.54 13.36 13.62
C THR A 363 -20.72 12.53 12.37
N LEU A 364 -20.83 13.18 11.22
CA LEU A 364 -20.79 12.58 9.89
C LEU A 364 -19.78 13.34 9.03
N GLU A 365 -18.82 12.61 8.47
CA GLU A 365 -17.77 13.12 7.61
C GLU A 365 -17.86 12.39 6.27
N GLY A 366 -17.63 13.10 5.16
CA GLY A 366 -17.63 12.50 3.83
C GLY A 366 -16.77 13.28 2.86
N SER A 367 -16.02 12.60 2.00
CA SER A 367 -15.30 13.23 0.91
C SER A 367 -15.38 12.38 -0.34
N LEU A 368 -15.74 12.99 -1.46
CA LEU A 368 -15.62 12.39 -2.78
C LEU A 368 -14.67 13.26 -3.60
N ARG A 369 -13.54 12.67 -4.00
CA ARG A 369 -12.47 13.35 -4.72
C ARG A 369 -12.29 12.74 -6.10
N TYR A 370 -12.11 13.62 -7.08
CA TYR A 370 -11.73 13.30 -8.44
C TYR A 370 -10.35 13.89 -8.76
N THR A 371 -9.41 13.02 -9.12
CA THR A 371 -8.07 13.41 -9.59
C THR A 371 -8.14 13.75 -11.08
N LEU A 372 -7.82 15.00 -11.43
CA LEU A 372 -7.90 15.54 -12.79
C LEU A 372 -6.77 15.02 -13.67
N ASN A 373 -5.54 15.02 -13.14
CA ASN A 373 -4.34 14.56 -13.79
C ASN A 373 -3.45 13.79 -12.82
N THR A 374 -2.81 12.74 -13.33
CA THR A 374 -1.91 11.86 -12.59
C THR A 374 -0.43 12.12 -12.91
N VAL A 375 -0.17 13.04 -13.85
CA VAL A 375 1.17 13.45 -14.29
C VAL A 375 1.19 14.98 -14.44
N GLY A 376 2.27 15.62 -14.00
CA GLY A 376 2.36 17.08 -13.86
C GLY A 376 1.80 17.55 -12.51
N PRO A 377 1.40 18.83 -12.36
CA PRO A 377 0.88 19.33 -11.10
C PRO A 377 -0.37 18.57 -10.73
N LEU A 378 -0.31 17.72 -9.70
CA LEU A 378 -1.41 16.87 -9.28
C LEU A 378 -2.59 17.77 -8.87
N ALA A 379 -3.64 17.75 -9.68
CA ALA A 379 -4.83 18.55 -9.44
C ALA A 379 -6.02 17.66 -9.13
N SER A 380 -6.83 18.08 -8.16
CA SER A 380 -8.05 17.36 -7.80
C SER A 380 -9.19 18.28 -7.39
N VAL A 381 -10.41 17.83 -7.64
CA VAL A 381 -11.63 18.45 -7.15
C VAL A 381 -12.23 17.53 -6.09
N ALA A 382 -12.63 18.09 -4.95
CA ALA A 382 -13.26 17.34 -3.88
C ALA A 382 -14.54 18.02 -3.40
N TYR A 383 -15.59 17.20 -3.25
CA TYR A 383 -16.73 17.54 -2.42
C TYR A 383 -16.48 17.00 -1.01
N VAL A 384 -16.72 17.82 0.01
CA VAL A 384 -16.50 17.47 1.43
C VAL A 384 -17.76 17.80 2.23
N LEU A 385 -18.20 16.87 3.07
CA LEU A 385 -19.22 17.02 4.09
C LEU A 385 -18.56 16.89 5.46
N ASP A 386 -18.80 17.85 6.34
CA ASP A 386 -18.43 17.82 7.75
C ASP A 386 -19.62 18.28 8.58
N ALA A 387 -20.23 17.35 9.30
CA ALA A 387 -21.44 17.58 10.08
C ALA A 387 -21.29 17.06 11.51
N GLU A 388 -21.85 17.81 12.45
CA GLU A 388 -21.96 17.43 13.85
C GLU A 388 -23.34 17.83 14.36
N TYR A 389 -24.11 16.86 14.84
CA TYR A 389 -25.47 17.04 15.33
C TYR A 389 -25.48 16.85 16.84
N VAL A 390 -25.75 17.94 17.57
CA VAL A 390 -25.81 17.93 19.03
C VAL A 390 -27.20 17.46 19.47
N ALA A 391 -27.25 16.33 20.17
CA ALA A 391 -28.49 15.72 20.65
C ALA A 391 -28.81 16.11 22.10
N HIS A 392 -27.77 16.37 22.90
CA HIS A 392 -27.89 16.77 24.29
C HIS A 392 -26.85 17.83 24.62
N ARG A 393 -27.23 18.81 25.44
CA ARG A 393 -26.37 19.85 25.97
C ARG A 393 -26.93 20.32 27.30
N GLU A 394 -26.07 20.42 28.30
CA GLU A 394 -26.46 20.86 29.63
C GLU A 394 -26.59 22.39 29.70
N GLU A 395 -27.65 22.86 30.37
CA GLU A 395 -27.89 24.26 30.69
C GLU A 395 -27.94 24.43 32.20
N ARG A 396 -27.26 25.46 32.71
CA ARG A 396 -27.11 25.75 34.14
C ARG A 396 -27.50 27.19 34.44
N GLN A 397 -27.60 27.53 35.71
CA GLN A 397 -27.78 28.90 36.16
C GLN A 397 -26.52 29.37 36.89
N ASP A 398 -26.07 30.58 36.59
CA ASP A 398 -24.95 31.20 37.29
C ASP A 398 -25.37 31.68 38.69
N ALA A 399 -24.44 32.28 39.43
CA ALA A 399 -24.69 32.82 40.77
C ALA A 399 -25.80 33.90 40.81
N ASN A 400 -26.12 34.52 39.68
CA ASN A 400 -27.18 35.54 39.53
C ASN A 400 -28.50 34.94 38.99
N GLY A 401 -28.58 33.61 38.85
CA GLY A 401 -29.73 32.91 38.29
C GLY A 401 -29.85 33.01 36.76
N GLN A 402 -28.83 33.54 36.07
CA GLN A 402 -28.84 33.65 34.60
C GLN A 402 -28.48 32.30 33.96
N PRO A 403 -29.25 31.84 32.97
CA PRO A 403 -28.95 30.59 32.29
C PRO A 403 -27.66 30.70 31.47
N TYR A 404 -26.84 29.65 31.51
CA TYR A 404 -25.65 29.49 30.67
C TYR A 404 -25.43 28.04 30.26
N ILE A 405 -24.59 27.87 29.25
CA ILE A 405 -24.19 26.57 28.73
C ILE A 405 -22.68 26.43 29.03
N PRO A 406 -22.26 25.49 29.90
CA PRO A 406 -20.85 25.29 30.23
C PRO A 406 -19.99 24.93 29.02
N LEU A 407 -20.54 24.14 28.09
CA LEU A 407 -19.85 23.71 26.87
C LEU A 407 -20.73 24.00 25.66
N PRO A 408 -20.45 25.04 24.86
CA PRO A 408 -21.34 25.54 23.81
C PRO A 408 -21.24 24.72 22.52
N ALA A 409 -21.41 23.40 22.62
CA ALA A 409 -21.55 22.53 21.46
C ALA A 409 -22.76 22.98 20.62
N ALA A 410 -22.56 23.10 19.30
CA ALA A 410 -23.57 23.54 18.36
C ALA A 410 -23.65 22.61 17.15
N THR A 411 -24.86 22.43 16.64
CA THR A 411 -25.08 21.65 15.42
C THR A 411 -24.55 22.40 14.21
N ARG A 412 -23.74 21.73 13.38
CA ARG A 412 -23.12 22.27 12.16
C ARG A 412 -23.22 21.26 11.03
N GLU A 413 -23.34 21.75 9.80
CA GLU A 413 -23.41 20.92 8.60
C GLU A 413 -22.82 21.69 7.43
N VAL A 414 -21.55 21.41 7.14
CA VAL A 414 -20.73 22.14 6.19
C VAL A 414 -20.49 21.28 4.95
N HIS A 415 -20.86 21.84 3.81
CA HIS A 415 -20.63 21.28 2.48
C HIS A 415 -19.60 22.14 1.77
N ALA A 416 -18.47 21.58 1.38
CA ALA A 416 -17.41 22.32 0.71
C ALA A 416 -17.09 21.73 -0.66
N LEU A 417 -16.95 22.60 -1.66
CA LEU A 417 -16.32 22.27 -2.93
C LEU A 417 -14.91 22.85 -2.93
N GLN A 418 -13.92 22.01 -3.20
CA GLN A 418 -12.51 22.34 -3.08
C GLN A 418 -11.75 21.94 -4.35
N LEU A 419 -10.86 22.82 -4.79
CA LEU A 419 -9.86 22.55 -5.81
C LEU A 419 -8.49 22.56 -5.14
N ASN A 420 -7.71 21.51 -5.38
CA ASN A 420 -6.36 21.34 -4.86
C ASN A 420 -5.40 21.20 -6.03
N VAL A 421 -4.23 21.82 -5.93
CA VAL A 421 -3.12 21.67 -6.87
C VAL A 421 -1.83 21.55 -6.06
N GLU A 422 -1.03 20.54 -6.36
CA GLU A 422 0.30 20.36 -5.77
C GLU A 422 1.32 19.96 -6.84
N ASP A 423 2.56 20.43 -6.70
CA ASP A 423 3.65 20.06 -7.60
C ASP A 423 5.02 20.40 -6.97
N TYR A 424 6.08 20.06 -7.70
CA TYR A 424 7.45 20.42 -7.38
C TYR A 424 7.89 21.63 -8.22
N LEU A 425 8.39 22.68 -7.56
CA LEU A 425 9.09 23.78 -8.22
C LEU A 425 10.52 23.36 -8.62
N THR A 426 11.13 22.51 -7.80
CA THR A 426 12.46 21.88 -7.96
C THR A 426 12.44 20.53 -7.25
N ASP A 427 13.48 19.72 -7.41
CA ASP A 427 13.58 18.40 -6.76
C ASP A 427 13.47 18.41 -5.23
N TYR A 428 13.66 19.57 -4.59
CA TYR A 428 13.66 19.75 -3.14
C TYR A 428 12.68 20.85 -2.67
N VAL A 429 11.85 21.41 -3.56
CA VAL A 429 10.83 22.41 -3.18
C VAL A 429 9.47 22.01 -3.76
N ARG A 430 8.54 21.71 -2.88
CA ARG A 430 7.14 21.38 -3.22
C ARG A 430 6.20 22.50 -2.83
N TYR A 431 5.17 22.73 -3.63
CA TYR A 431 4.07 23.63 -3.27
C TYR A 431 2.74 22.89 -3.29
N ALA A 432 1.81 23.37 -2.48
CA ALA A 432 0.41 22.98 -2.59
C ALA A 432 -0.48 24.20 -2.36
N ALA A 433 -1.53 24.31 -3.16
CA ALA A 433 -2.54 25.35 -3.07
C ALA A 433 -3.93 24.70 -3.08
N GLN A 434 -4.76 25.14 -2.14
CA GLN A 434 -6.14 24.73 -2.01
C GLN A 434 -7.02 25.97 -1.99
N ILE A 435 -8.07 25.96 -2.80
CA ILE A 435 -9.13 26.97 -2.76
C ILE A 435 -10.49 26.28 -2.75
N GLY A 436 -11.46 26.88 -2.10
CA GLY A 436 -12.79 26.30 -2.06
C GLY A 436 -13.84 27.24 -1.50
N TYR A 437 -15.08 26.78 -1.56
CA TYR A 437 -16.21 27.47 -0.97
C TYR A 437 -16.95 26.51 -0.05
N ALA A 438 -17.14 26.92 1.19
CA ALA A 438 -17.89 26.19 2.20
C ALA A 438 -19.29 26.79 2.35
N TYR A 439 -20.30 25.95 2.12
CA TYR A 439 -21.70 26.21 2.40
C TYR A 439 -22.09 25.54 3.72
N ASP A 440 -22.35 26.34 4.75
CA ASP A 440 -22.83 25.86 6.05
C ASP A 440 -24.34 26.06 6.15
N ARG A 441 -25.10 24.97 6.29
CA ARG A 441 -26.57 25.00 6.37
C ARG A 441 -27.08 25.69 7.65
N ARG A 442 -26.27 25.73 8.71
CA ARG A 442 -26.64 26.20 10.05
C ARG A 442 -25.86 27.44 10.50
N GLY A 443 -24.81 27.80 9.79
CA GLY A 443 -23.94 28.92 10.12
C GLY A 443 -23.63 29.82 8.94
N ARG A 444 -22.40 30.34 8.88
CA ARG A 444 -21.96 31.21 7.79
C ARG A 444 -21.19 30.42 6.75
N SER A 445 -21.54 30.70 5.51
CA SER A 445 -20.85 30.22 4.33
C SER A 445 -19.74 31.20 3.93
N GLY A 446 -18.73 30.71 3.23
CA GLY A 446 -17.73 31.58 2.64
C GLY A 446 -16.56 30.85 2.01
N PRO A 447 -15.64 31.63 1.39
CA PRO A 447 -14.44 31.08 0.80
C PRO A 447 -13.52 30.52 1.89
N GLN A 448 -12.75 29.54 1.48
CA GLN A 448 -11.64 28.99 2.23
C GLN A 448 -10.46 28.73 1.29
N GLY A 449 -9.26 28.76 1.83
CA GLY A 449 -8.08 28.41 1.08
C GLY A 449 -6.85 28.26 1.95
N ALA A 450 -5.87 27.54 1.43
CA ALA A 450 -4.59 27.34 2.05
C ALA A 450 -3.50 27.28 0.99
N ILE A 451 -2.31 27.75 1.35
CA ILE A 451 -1.10 27.59 0.55
C ILE A 451 -0.03 27.03 1.47
N SER A 452 0.73 26.07 0.97
CA SER A 452 1.89 25.54 1.66
C SER A 452 3.08 25.39 0.73
N LEU A 453 4.28 25.55 1.30
CA LEU A 453 5.56 25.33 0.65
C LEU A 453 6.39 24.40 1.53
N GLY A 454 6.87 23.31 0.96
CA GLY A 454 7.81 22.39 1.59
C GLY A 454 9.18 22.53 0.94
N TRP A 455 10.23 22.52 1.74
CA TRP A 455 11.62 22.61 1.33
C TRP A 455 12.44 21.52 2.02
N GLU A 456 13.18 20.74 1.25
CA GLU A 456 14.02 19.63 1.72
C GLU A 456 15.50 19.99 1.52
N PRO A 457 16.11 20.78 2.42
CA PRO A 457 17.50 21.22 2.30
C PRO A 457 18.53 20.08 2.41
N ALA A 458 18.15 18.94 2.97
CA ALA A 458 18.95 17.75 3.13
C ALA A 458 18.03 16.53 3.23
N ASP A 459 18.53 15.34 2.91
CA ASP A 459 17.73 14.10 2.90
C ASP A 459 16.97 13.90 4.23
N ASN A 460 17.60 14.22 5.36
CA ASN A 460 17.03 14.00 6.68
C ASN A 460 16.22 15.18 7.24
N LEU A 461 16.04 16.27 6.49
CA LEU A 461 15.45 17.51 6.99
C LEU A 461 14.42 18.10 6.03
N GLU A 462 13.21 18.36 6.53
CA GLU A 462 12.15 19.03 5.78
C GLU A 462 11.62 20.24 6.56
N LEU A 463 11.49 21.37 5.86
CA LEU A 463 10.92 22.62 6.34
C LEU A 463 9.62 22.92 5.60
N GLY A 464 8.52 23.06 6.34
CA GLY A 464 7.21 23.39 5.79
C GLY A 464 6.76 24.78 6.24
N PHE A 465 6.12 25.52 5.34
CA PHE A 465 5.43 26.76 5.63
C PHE A 465 3.99 26.64 5.17
N ARG A 466 3.05 27.13 5.96
CA ARG A 466 1.62 27.11 5.63
C ARG A 466 0.96 28.43 6.00
N ALA A 467 0.05 28.90 5.15
CA ALA A 467 -0.89 29.95 5.48
C ALA A 467 -2.30 29.52 5.05
N SER A 468 -3.32 29.86 5.85
CA SER A 468 -4.71 29.53 5.53
C SER A 468 -5.70 30.58 5.98
N HIS A 469 -6.84 30.63 5.28
CA HIS A 469 -8.00 31.44 5.61
C HIS A 469 -9.27 30.61 5.44
N ALA A 470 -10.19 30.69 6.40
CA ALA A 470 -11.51 30.09 6.27
C ALA A 470 -12.57 30.96 6.95
N ARG A 471 -13.73 31.15 6.32
CA ARG A 471 -14.87 31.90 6.90
C ARG A 471 -15.89 31.04 7.64
N SER A 472 -15.97 29.75 7.32
CA SER A 472 -16.78 28.77 8.05
C SER A 472 -15.84 27.97 8.95
N THR A 473 -16.10 27.97 10.26
CA THR A 473 -15.25 27.28 11.24
C THR A 473 -16.05 26.27 12.02
N ALA A 474 -15.41 25.13 12.31
CA ALA A 474 -15.99 24.03 13.08
C ALA A 474 -16.40 24.41 14.51
N ARG A 475 -15.98 25.58 15.03
CA ARG A 475 -16.28 26.06 16.39
C ARG A 475 -17.65 26.73 16.53
N GLY A 476 -18.46 26.80 15.46
CA GLY A 476 -19.80 27.39 15.52
C GLY A 476 -19.85 28.91 15.74
N THR A 477 -18.71 29.61 15.80
CA THR A 477 -18.63 31.05 16.07
C THR A 477 -18.91 31.93 14.85
N ALA A 478 -19.25 31.35 13.70
CA ALA A 478 -19.48 32.04 12.42
C ALA A 478 -18.38 33.06 12.03
N SER A 479 -17.17 32.86 12.58
CA SER A 479 -16.07 33.81 12.54
C SER A 479 -14.96 33.29 11.67
N ALA A 480 -14.33 34.20 10.93
CA ALA A 480 -13.23 33.85 10.04
C ALA A 480 -11.96 33.53 10.85
N VAL A 481 -11.22 32.52 10.39
CA VAL A 481 -9.95 32.10 10.97
C VAL A 481 -8.86 32.31 9.95
N ASN A 482 -7.78 32.92 10.41
CA ASN A 482 -6.51 32.93 9.70
C ASN A 482 -5.53 32.07 10.50
N SER A 483 -4.74 31.27 9.80
CA SER A 483 -3.58 30.63 10.43
C SER A 483 -2.33 30.74 9.57
N ALA A 484 -1.19 30.76 10.24
CA ALA A 484 0.11 30.62 9.64
C ALA A 484 0.92 29.62 10.49
N GLY A 485 1.75 28.81 9.84
CA GLY A 485 2.52 27.82 10.57
C GLY A 485 3.82 27.43 9.88
N VAL A 486 4.73 26.90 10.69
CA VAL A 486 6.01 26.36 10.30
C VAL A 486 6.10 24.94 10.82
N THR A 487 6.59 24.03 9.98
CA THR A 487 6.86 22.65 10.30
C THR A 487 8.35 22.38 10.09
N LEU A 488 8.95 21.61 11.01
CA LEU A 488 10.26 21.02 10.84
C LEU A 488 10.13 19.50 11.03
N VAL A 489 10.56 18.71 10.06
CA VAL A 489 10.67 17.24 10.18
C VAL A 489 12.13 16.85 10.12
N TRP A 490 12.57 16.05 11.07
CA TRP A 490 13.90 15.48 11.13
C TRP A 490 13.81 13.95 11.18
N ARG A 491 14.47 13.28 10.24
CA ARG A 491 14.56 11.81 10.12
C ARG A 491 15.93 11.35 10.65
N TYR A 492 16.03 10.26 11.41
CA TYR A 492 17.29 9.80 11.99
C TYR A 492 17.43 8.28 12.09
#